data_AF-A0A560WJA8-F1
#
_entry.id   AF-A0A560WJA8-F1
#
_cell.length_a   1.000
_cell.length_b   1.000
_cell.length_c   1.000
_cell.angle_alpha   90.00
_cell.angle_beta   90.00
_cell.angle_gamma   90.00
#
_symmetry.space_group_name_H-M   'P 1'
#
loop_
_entity.id
_entity.type
_entity.pdbx_description
1 polymer ?
#
loop_
_entity_poly.entity_id
_entity_poly.type
_entity_poly.pdbx_seq_one_letter_code
_entity_poly.pdbx_strand_id
1 'polypeptide(L)'
;MRWTVKELTYRTAMRLPALHSALFRGLLASFHDVYGDLEPTAALTFLGQLHLPTNTQHLAELRHVLAAGHKSHYRSPGAWDDALRSCS
;
A
#
# COMPACT_ATOMS: atom_id res chain seq x y z
N MET A 1 11.49 -4.87 6.30
CA MET A 1 12.40 -3.78 5.84
C MET A 1 11.62 -2.47 5.85
N ARG A 2 12.16 -1.41 6.47
CA ARG A 2 11.49 -0.11 6.66
C ARG A 2 11.22 0.61 5.33
N TRP A 3 10.12 1.37 5.26
CA TRP A 3 9.73 2.18 4.09
C TRP A 3 10.86 3.03 3.51
N THR A 4 11.65 3.70 4.36
CA THR A 4 12.74 4.59 3.96
C THR A 4 13.84 3.90 3.14
N VAL A 5 14.00 2.58 3.27
CA VAL A 5 14.96 1.79 2.48
C VAL A 5 14.39 1.43 1.10
N LYS A 6 13.07 1.23 1.02
CA LYS A 6 12.37 0.80 -0.20
C LYS A 6 11.96 1.97 -1.10
N GLU A 7 11.75 3.15 -0.52
CA GLU A 7 11.14 4.30 -1.20
C GLU A 7 11.88 4.68 -2.50
N LEU A 8 13.22 4.73 -2.49
CA LEU A 8 13.99 5.09 -3.67
C LEU A 8 13.84 4.05 -4.80
N THR A 9 13.87 2.76 -4.45
CA THR A 9 13.66 1.66 -5.41
C THR A 9 12.26 1.72 -5.99
N TYR A 10 11.26 1.97 -5.16
CA TYR A 10 9.85 2.07 -5.57
C TYR A 10 9.63 3.25 -6.52
N ARG A 11 10.18 4.43 -6.19
CA ARG A 11 10.11 5.62 -7.07
C ARG A 11 10.80 5.40 -8.40
N THR A 12 11.94 4.71 -8.42
CA THR A 12 12.65 4.37 -9.66
C THR A 12 11.83 3.41 -10.51
N ALA A 13 11.37 2.32 -9.92
CA ALA A 13 10.60 1.29 -10.60
C ALA A 13 9.23 1.77 -11.09
N MET A 14 8.62 2.77 -10.41
CA MET A 14 7.35 3.39 -10.80
C MET A 14 7.41 4.03 -12.19
N ARG A 15 8.60 4.38 -12.69
CA ARG A 15 8.76 4.90 -14.06
C ARG A 15 8.50 3.84 -15.14
N LEU A 16 8.37 2.57 -14.76
CA LEU A 16 8.10 1.45 -15.65
C LEU A 16 6.65 0.97 -15.44
N PRO A 17 5.71 1.28 -16.35
CA PRO A 17 4.31 0.88 -16.22
C PRO A 17 4.11 -0.63 -16.02
N ALA A 18 4.96 -1.44 -16.67
CA ALA A 18 4.96 -2.90 -16.54
C ALA A 18 5.19 -3.38 -15.09
N LEU A 19 5.76 -2.55 -14.22
CA LEU A 19 6.03 -2.88 -12.82
C LEU A 19 4.93 -2.39 -11.86
N HIS A 20 3.95 -1.60 -12.30
CA HIS A 20 2.97 -0.98 -11.39
C HIS A 20 2.19 -2.01 -10.56
N SER A 21 1.77 -3.12 -11.20
CA SER A 21 1.11 -4.22 -10.48
C SER A 21 2.04 -4.93 -9.48
N ALA A 22 3.34 -5.03 -9.78
CA ALA A 22 4.31 -5.61 -8.85
C ALA A 22 4.59 -4.67 -7.67
N LEU A 23 4.67 -3.36 -7.91
CA LEU A 23 4.85 -2.34 -6.89
C LEU A 23 3.67 -2.27 -5.94
N PHE A 24 2.45 -2.35 -6.46
CA PHE A 24 1.24 -2.46 -5.64
C PHE A 24 1.30 -3.68 -4.72
N ARG A 25 1.61 -4.86 -5.26
CA ARG A 25 1.73 -6.10 -4.46
C ARG A 25 2.82 -5.99 -3.39
N GLY A 26 3.94 -5.36 -3.69
CA GLY A 26 5.01 -5.12 -2.72
C GLY A 26 4.60 -4.18 -1.58
N LEU A 27 3.79 -3.16 -1.88
CA LEU A 27 3.23 -2.25 -0.87
C LEU A 27 2.20 -2.97 0.01
N LEU A 28 1.28 -3.71 -0.60
CA LEU A 28 0.27 -4.51 0.09
C LEU A 28 0.94 -5.53 1.03
N ALA A 29 1.92 -6.27 0.53
CA ALA A 29 2.67 -7.23 1.34
C ALA A 29 3.39 -6.54 2.51
N SER A 30 3.92 -5.32 2.30
CA SER A 30 4.57 -4.56 3.37
C SER A 30 3.58 -4.16 4.48
N PHE A 31 2.33 -3.80 4.15
CA PHE A 31 1.31 -3.51 5.15
C PHE A 31 1.02 -4.72 6.07
N HIS A 32 1.11 -5.94 5.53
CA HIS A 32 0.93 -7.20 6.25
C HIS A 32 2.23 -7.86 6.74
N ASP A 33 3.36 -7.16 6.66
CA ASP A 33 4.67 -7.62 7.15
C ASP A 33 4.94 -6.99 8.53
N VAL A 34 5.41 -7.81 9.48
CA VAL A 34 5.73 -7.42 10.86
C VAL A 34 6.71 -6.25 10.92
N TYR A 35 7.64 -6.18 9.95
CA TYR A 35 8.66 -5.14 9.82
C TYR A 35 8.43 -4.24 8.61
N GLY A 36 7.20 -4.20 8.10
CA GLY A 36 6.82 -3.53 6.86
C GLY A 36 6.13 -2.18 7.03
N ASP A 37 6.20 -1.58 8.22
CA ASP A 37 5.63 -0.26 8.53
C ASP A 37 5.80 0.73 7.36
N LEU A 38 4.66 1.19 6.87
CA LEU A 38 4.54 2.19 5.82
C LEU A 38 4.46 3.59 6.43
N GLU A 39 4.90 4.59 5.66
CA GLU A 39 4.52 5.98 5.90
C GLU A 39 3.21 6.24 5.15
N PRO A 40 2.06 6.44 5.83
CA PRO A 40 0.75 6.40 5.18
C PRO A 40 0.55 7.43 4.09
N THR A 41 1.05 8.66 4.29
CA THR A 41 0.85 9.76 3.34
C THR A 41 1.66 9.54 2.05
N ALA A 42 2.92 9.12 2.18
CA ALA A 42 3.82 8.81 1.09
C ALA A 42 3.36 7.55 0.34
N ALA A 43 2.91 6.53 1.07
CA ALA A 43 2.35 5.32 0.47
C ALA A 43 1.07 5.61 -0.32
N LEU A 44 0.17 6.45 0.21
CA LEU A 44 -1.05 6.85 -0.49
C LEU A 44 -0.74 7.69 -1.74
N THR A 45 0.20 8.64 -1.63
CA THR A 45 0.69 9.44 -2.77
C THR A 45 1.26 8.52 -3.85
N PHE A 46 2.07 7.54 -3.46
CA PHE A 46 2.64 6.54 -4.36
C PHE A 46 1.56 5.70 -5.06
N LEU A 47 0.54 5.24 -4.34
CA LEU A 47 -0.60 4.52 -4.92
C LEU A 47 -1.42 5.36 -5.91
N GLY A 48 -1.45 6.68 -5.74
CA GLY A 48 -2.10 7.59 -6.69
C GLY A 48 -1.35 7.71 -8.03
N GLN A 49 -0.08 7.34 -8.07
CA GLN A 49 0.78 7.44 -9.26
C GLN A 49 0.85 6.13 -10.05
N LEU A 50 0.37 5.02 -9.49
CA LEU A 50 0.34 3.73 -10.17
C LEU A 50 -0.87 3.65 -11.11
N HIS A 51 -0.62 3.29 -12.36
CA HIS A 51 -1.65 2.96 -13.33
C HIS A 51 -2.09 1.50 -13.13
N LEU A 52 -3.11 1.32 -12.29
CA LEU A 52 -3.67 0.01 -11.93
C LEU A 52 -5.09 -0.13 -12.52
N PRO A 53 -5.51 -1.34 -12.94
CA PRO A 53 -6.90 -1.62 -13.25
C PRO A 53 -7.82 -1.21 -12.11
N THR A 54 -8.99 -0.64 -12.42
CA THR A 54 -9.95 -0.16 -11.41
C THR A 54 -10.49 -1.25 -10.49
N ASN A 55 -10.47 -2.51 -10.93
CA ASN A 55 -10.86 -3.69 -10.18
C ASN A 55 -9.67 -4.42 -9.53
N THR A 56 -8.52 -3.75 -9.35
CA THR A 56 -7.38 -4.34 -8.66
C THR A 56 -7.79 -4.70 -7.23
N GLN A 57 -7.82 -6.00 -6.94
CA GLN A 57 -8.17 -6.54 -5.64
C GLN A 57 -7.35 -5.86 -4.53
N HIS A 58 -8.01 -5.50 -3.43
CA HIS A 58 -7.40 -4.88 -2.24
C HIS A 58 -6.87 -3.46 -2.42
N LEU A 59 -7.03 -2.84 -3.59
CA LEU A 59 -6.59 -1.46 -3.81
C LEU A 59 -7.43 -0.45 -3.01
N ALA A 60 -8.75 -0.66 -2.94
CA ALA A 60 -9.64 0.24 -2.21
C ALA A 60 -9.39 0.17 -0.69
N GLU A 61 -9.25 -1.05 -0.18
CA GLU A 61 -8.99 -1.35 1.22
C GLU A 61 -7.63 -0.80 1.66
N LEU A 62 -6.59 -0.99 0.84
CA LEU A 62 -5.27 -0.43 1.13
C LEU A 62 -5.29 1.10 1.13
N ARG A 63 -6.00 1.73 0.19
CA ARG A 63 -6.19 3.20 0.20
C ARG A 63 -6.94 3.65 1.46
N HIS A 64 -7.96 2.92 1.87
CA HIS A 64 -8.77 3.23 3.04
C HIS A 64 -7.93 3.22 4.33
N VAL A 65 -7.19 2.15 4.59
CA VAL A 65 -6.36 2.04 5.81
C VAL A 65 -5.23 3.07 5.84
N LEU A 66 -4.63 3.38 4.69
CA LEU A 66 -3.58 4.40 4.59
C LEU A 66 -4.15 5.81 4.78
N ALA A 67 -5.34 6.11 4.24
CA ALA A 67 -6.02 7.38 4.46
C ALA A 67 -6.40 7.59 5.93
N ALA A 68 -6.70 6.52 6.67
CA ALA A 68 -6.91 6.55 8.11
C ALA A 68 -5.61 6.61 8.94
N GLY A 69 -4.44 6.62 8.29
CA GLY A 69 -3.14 6.76 8.95
C GLY A 69 -2.54 5.46 9.50
N HIS A 70 -3.10 4.29 9.16
CA HIS A 70 -2.58 3.01 9.62
C HIS A 70 -1.30 2.63 8.87
N LYS A 71 -0.26 2.27 9.63
CA LYS A 71 1.08 1.98 9.10
C LYS A 71 1.30 0.52 8.75
N SER A 72 0.63 -0.38 9.44
CA SER A 72 0.70 -1.83 9.26
C SER A 72 -0.47 -2.50 9.96
N HIS A 73 -0.85 -3.69 9.48
CA HIS A 73 -1.89 -4.52 10.09
C HIS A 73 -1.57 -4.84 11.56
N TYR A 74 -0.31 -5.16 11.88
CA TYR A 74 0.08 -5.51 13.25
C TYR A 74 -0.04 -4.37 14.26
N ARG A 75 0.00 -3.11 13.81
CA ARG A 75 -0.23 -1.95 14.68
C ARG A 75 -1.71 -1.57 14.78
N SER A 76 -2.56 -2.10 13.92
CA SER A 76 -3.99 -1.81 13.88
C SER A 76 -4.76 -3.03 13.34
N PRO A 77 -4.82 -4.13 14.11
CA PRO A 77 -5.28 -5.43 13.59
C PRO A 77 -6.73 -5.43 13.09
N GLY A 78 -7.61 -4.58 13.62
CA GLY A 78 -8.99 -4.44 13.14
C GLY A 78 -9.17 -3.57 11.91
N ALA A 79 -8.21 -2.69 11.59
CA ALA A 79 -8.38 -1.68 10.54
C ALA A 79 -8.51 -2.30 9.14
N TRP A 80 -7.87 -3.45 8.91
CA TRP A 80 -7.98 -4.16 7.64
C TRP A 80 -9.37 -4.76 7.44
N ASP A 81 -9.94 -5.37 8.48
CA ASP A 81 -11.27 -5.97 8.42
C ASP A 81 -12.35 -4.89 8.30
N ASP A 82 -12.18 -3.75 8.95
CA ASP A 82 -13.03 -2.57 8.78
C ASP A 82 -13.00 -2.04 7.34
N ALA A 83 -11.81 -1.98 6.74
CA ALA A 83 -11.65 -1.58 5.34
C ALA A 83 -12.31 -2.57 4.38
N LEU A 84 -12.16 -3.88 4.60
CA LEU A 84 -12.83 -4.92 3.81
C LEU A 84 -14.36 -4.77 3.85
N ARG A 85 -14.94 -4.46 5.01
CA ARG A 85 -16.39 -4.20 5.15
C ARG A 85 -16.84 -2.88 4.51
N SER A 86 -15.97 -1.88 4.49
CA SER A 86 -16.30 -0.54 4.01
C SER A 86 -16.11 -0.36 2.51
N CYS A 87 -15.31 -1.22 1.87
CA CYS A 87 -14.97 -1.14 0.46
C CYS A 87 -15.55 -2.27 -0.40
N SER A 88 -16.26 -3.22 0.22
CA SER A 88 -17.09 -4.24 -0.45
C SER A 88 -18.39 -3.65 -0.96
#